data_AF-A0A317CLQ0-F1
#
_entry.id   AF-A0A317CLQ0-F1
#
_cell.length_a   1.000
_cell.length_b   1.000
_cell.length_c   1.000
_cell.angle_alpha   90.00
_cell.angle_beta   90.00
_cell.angle_gamma   90.00
#
_symmetry.space_group_name_H-M   'P 1'
#
loop_
_entity.id
_entity.type
_entity.pdbx_description
1 polymer ?
#
loop_
_entity_poly.entity_id
_entity_poly.type
_entity_poly.pdbx_seq_one_letter_code
_entity_poly.pdbx_strand_id
1 'polypeptide(L)'
;MLYRSINVAILVLLAWFSYVSMQATQRQNQAIKLTQTQLSQSHQALLEKQQVVDERAMLFQESFESFLDAQKLQATAEKKQLASVAAQKQVTALHELYGQVLKADVLRSSGKASEAADLLKSIKKAIWQAGDRYTKHQKELRASMQTIDALVKAWKAKDASKSAAPIYKALEKVLIETKGKS
;
A
#
# COMPACT_ATOMS: atom_id res chain seq x y z
N MET A 1 32.24 104.24 10.21
CA MET A 1 31.19 103.50 9.47
C MET A 1 31.53 102.03 9.18
N LEU A 2 32.82 101.61 9.17
CA LEU A 2 33.25 100.21 8.95
C LEU A 2 32.65 99.16 9.92
N TYR A 3 32.56 99.45 11.22
CA TYR A 3 32.06 98.48 12.20
C TYR A 3 30.57 98.12 12.02
N ARG A 4 29.76 99.06 11.51
CA ARG A 4 28.33 98.81 11.26
C ARG A 4 28.12 97.94 10.01
N SER A 5 28.91 98.13 8.96
CA SER A 5 28.83 97.30 7.75
C SER A 5 29.32 95.87 7.97
N ILE A 6 30.36 95.69 8.79
CA ILE A 6 30.88 94.35 9.15
C ILE A 6 29.85 93.55 9.95
N ASN A 7 29.19 94.18 10.94
CA ASN A 7 28.15 93.50 11.72
C ASN A 7 26.95 93.06 10.87
N VAL A 8 26.51 93.91 9.93
CA VAL A 8 25.42 93.57 9.01
C VAL A 8 25.83 92.41 8.10
N ALA A 9 27.06 92.40 7.58
CA ALA A 9 27.57 91.30 6.77
C ALA A 9 27.62 89.95 7.52
N ILE A 10 28.04 89.97 8.80
CA ILE A 10 28.05 88.77 9.66
C ILE A 10 26.61 88.23 9.86
N LEU A 11 25.65 89.12 10.14
CA LEU A 11 24.24 88.72 10.30
C LEU A 11 23.64 88.12 9.02
N VAL A 12 23.96 88.70 7.86
CA VAL A 12 23.50 88.18 6.56
C VAL A 12 24.11 86.81 6.25
N LEU A 13 25.40 86.62 6.54
CA LEU A 13 26.07 85.32 6.36
C LEU A 13 25.51 84.24 7.29
N LEU A 14 25.21 84.58 8.55
CA LEU A 14 24.57 83.65 9.49
C LEU A 14 23.14 83.30 9.08
N ALA A 15 22.37 84.27 8.57
CA ALA A 15 21.04 84.02 8.04
C ALA A 15 21.07 83.12 6.79
N TRP A 16 22.01 83.36 5.87
CA TRP A 16 22.23 82.52 4.69
C TRP A 16 22.65 81.10 5.08
N PHE A 17 23.61 80.97 5.99
CA PHE A 17 24.05 79.67 6.49
C PHE A 17 22.90 78.89 7.15
N SER A 18 22.09 79.58 7.97
CA SER A 18 20.91 78.98 8.62
C SER A 18 19.87 78.55 7.59
N TYR A 19 19.63 79.36 6.55
CA TYR A 19 18.71 79.04 5.46
C TYR A 19 19.17 77.84 4.63
N VAL A 20 20.44 77.81 4.22
CA VAL A 20 21.03 76.69 3.47
C VAL A 20 21.02 75.42 4.31
N SER A 21 21.33 75.52 5.62
CA SER A 21 21.27 74.40 6.55
C SER A 21 19.85 73.86 6.73
N MET A 22 18.86 74.73 6.87
CA MET A 22 17.45 74.34 6.95
C MET A 22 16.99 73.66 5.66
N GLN A 23 17.36 74.21 4.49
CA GLN A 23 17.03 73.62 3.20
C GLN A 23 17.69 72.24 3.00
N ALA A 24 18.96 72.10 3.39
CA ALA A 24 19.67 70.82 3.37
C ALA A 24 19.00 69.79 4.28
N THR A 25 18.64 70.19 5.50
CA THR A 25 17.93 69.34 6.47
C THR A 25 16.55 68.91 5.94
N GLN A 26 15.81 69.82 5.30
CA GLN A 26 14.52 69.49 4.69
C GLN A 26 14.65 68.48 3.55
N ARG A 27 15.64 68.65 2.66
CA ARG A 27 15.91 67.69 1.57
C ARG A 27 16.30 66.33 2.12
N GLN A 28 17.14 66.29 3.15
CA GLN A 28 17.53 65.04 3.82
C GLN A 28 16.32 64.36 4.47
N ASN A 29 15.47 65.11 5.15
CA ASN A 29 14.25 64.57 5.76
C ASN A 29 13.26 64.03 4.72
N GLN A 30 13.14 64.68 3.56
CA GLN A 30 12.32 64.17 2.46
C GLN A 30 12.91 62.88 1.88
N ALA A 31 14.22 62.83 1.66
CA ALA A 31 14.90 61.62 1.18
C ALA A 31 14.72 60.45 2.17
N ILE A 32 14.89 60.69 3.48
CA ILE A 32 14.68 59.67 4.51
C ILE A 32 13.24 59.15 4.49
N LYS A 33 12.23 60.03 4.38
CA LYS A 33 10.82 59.63 4.32
C LYS A 33 10.48 58.78 3.10
N LEU A 34 11.03 59.13 1.94
CA LEU A 34 10.84 58.37 0.71
C LEU A 34 11.47 56.97 0.84
N THR A 35 12.71 56.90 1.32
CA THR A 35 13.40 55.61 1.56
C THR A 35 12.65 54.75 2.57
N GLN A 36 12.16 55.34 3.68
CA GLN A 36 11.36 54.61 4.66
C GLN A 36 10.07 54.05 4.05
N THR A 37 9.37 54.85 3.24
CA THR A 37 8.12 54.42 2.60
C THR A 37 8.37 53.31 1.60
N GLN A 38 9.42 53.40 0.78
CA GLN A 38 9.79 52.38 -0.19
C GLN A 38 10.20 51.06 0.50
N LEU A 39 10.93 51.15 1.62
CA LEU A 39 11.31 49.98 2.40
C LEU A 39 10.10 49.32 3.07
N SER A 40 9.17 50.11 3.63
CA SER A 40 7.92 49.59 4.20
C SER A 40 7.04 48.90 3.16
N GLN A 41 6.89 49.46 1.95
CA GLN A 41 6.14 48.84 0.86
C GLN A 41 6.80 47.53 0.40
N SER A 42 8.14 47.52 0.30
CA SER A 42 8.89 46.32 -0.09
C SER A 42 8.76 45.21 0.96
N HIS A 43 8.81 45.54 2.24
CA HIS A 43 8.58 44.59 3.33
C HIS A 43 7.15 44.02 3.31
N GLN A 44 6.13 44.86 3.10
CA GLN A 44 4.74 44.37 3.01
C GLN A 44 4.57 43.39 1.84
N ALA A 45 5.11 43.72 0.66
CA ALA A 45 5.05 42.84 -0.51
C ALA A 45 5.79 41.51 -0.31
N LEU A 46 6.87 41.49 0.48
CA LEU A 46 7.58 40.25 0.84
C LEU A 46 6.78 39.41 1.82
N LEU A 47 6.14 40.02 2.83
CA LEU A 47 5.31 39.31 3.79
C LEU A 47 4.09 38.67 3.13
N GLU A 48 3.40 39.39 2.23
CA GLU A 48 2.28 38.83 1.46
C GLU A 48 2.71 37.64 0.60
N LYS A 49 3.86 37.76 -0.10
CA LYS A 49 4.39 36.64 -0.89
C LYS A 49 4.76 35.46 -0.03
N GLN A 50 5.32 35.69 1.16
CA GLN A 50 5.71 34.63 2.08
C GLN A 50 4.49 33.91 2.64
N GLN A 51 3.42 34.63 3.01
CA GLN A 51 2.15 34.03 3.44
C GLN A 51 1.55 33.11 2.37
N VAL A 52 1.52 33.55 1.10
CA VAL A 52 1.03 32.72 -0.01
C VAL A 52 1.89 31.48 -0.23
N VAL A 53 3.21 31.58 -0.02
CA VAL A 53 4.12 30.43 -0.11
C VAL A 53 3.89 29.45 1.05
N ASP A 54 3.70 29.96 2.26
CA ASP A 54 3.45 29.14 3.46
C ASP A 54 2.09 28.42 3.37
N GLU A 55 1.03 29.11 2.90
CA GLU A 55 -0.27 28.49 2.62
C GLU A 55 -0.17 27.37 1.58
N ARG A 56 0.59 27.60 0.49
CA ARG A 56 0.81 26.57 -0.54
C ARG A 56 1.62 25.39 -0.02
N ALA A 57 2.61 25.63 0.84
CA ALA A 57 3.40 24.57 1.45
C ALA A 57 2.53 23.71 2.38
N MET A 58 1.63 24.33 3.14
CA MET A 58 0.68 23.62 4.01
C MET A 58 -0.31 22.77 3.20
N LEU A 59 -0.91 23.33 2.15
CA LEU A 59 -1.81 22.60 1.24
C LEU A 59 -1.09 21.44 0.55
N PHE A 60 0.15 21.65 0.12
CA PHE A 60 0.96 20.58 -0.45
C PHE A 60 1.21 19.46 0.56
N GLN A 61 1.60 19.80 1.79
CA GLN A 61 1.84 18.81 2.84
C GLN A 61 0.59 17.97 3.12
N GLU A 62 -0.57 18.60 3.29
CA GLU A 62 -1.84 17.89 3.52
C GLU A 62 -2.19 16.97 2.34
N SER A 63 -2.06 17.46 1.10
CA SER A 63 -2.31 16.65 -0.09
C SER A 63 -1.35 15.47 -0.20
N PHE A 64 -0.07 15.66 0.18
CA PHE A 64 0.95 14.63 0.14
C PHE A 64 0.72 13.56 1.21
N GLU A 65 0.35 13.96 2.43
CA GLU A 65 -0.02 13.04 3.50
C GLU A 65 -1.25 12.21 3.11
N SER A 66 -2.28 12.84 2.54
CA SER A 66 -3.48 12.14 2.04
C SER A 66 -3.14 11.14 0.93
N PHE A 67 -2.22 11.49 0.04
CA PHE A 67 -1.75 10.59 -1.02
C PHE A 67 -0.99 9.39 -0.45
N LEU A 68 -0.10 9.62 0.52
CA LEU A 68 0.64 8.54 1.18
C LEU A 68 -0.32 7.57 1.91
N ASP A 69 -1.35 8.08 2.56
CA ASP A 69 -2.32 7.23 3.26
C ASP A 69 -3.20 6.46 2.28
N ALA A 70 -3.64 7.08 1.18
CA ALA A 70 -4.32 6.38 0.09
C ALA A 70 -3.46 5.25 -0.50
N GLN A 71 -2.16 5.49 -0.69
CA GLN A 71 -1.23 4.48 -1.20
C GLN A 71 -1.07 3.30 -0.22
N LYS A 72 -0.95 3.56 1.09
CA LYS A 72 -0.87 2.50 2.11
C LYS A 72 -2.16 1.66 2.15
N LEU A 73 -3.32 2.30 2.05
CA LEU A 73 -4.61 1.61 2.00
C LEU A 73 -4.70 0.73 0.77
N GLN A 74 -4.30 1.22 -0.40
CA GLN A 74 -4.27 0.45 -1.63
C GLN A 74 -3.34 -0.76 -1.52
N ALA A 75 -2.11 -0.57 -1.05
CA ALA A 75 -1.15 -1.68 -0.86
C ALA A 75 -1.68 -2.75 0.11
N THR A 76 -2.41 -2.34 1.15
CA THR A 76 -3.04 -3.25 2.11
C THR A 76 -4.20 -4.01 1.46
N ALA A 77 -5.04 -3.32 0.68
CA ALA A 77 -6.14 -3.93 -0.06
C ALA A 77 -5.63 -4.95 -1.10
N GLU A 78 -4.59 -4.61 -1.86
CA GLU A 78 -3.95 -5.51 -2.84
C GLU A 78 -3.37 -6.75 -2.16
N LYS A 79 -2.65 -6.60 -1.05
CA LYS A 79 -2.14 -7.74 -0.26
C LYS A 79 -3.28 -8.64 0.22
N LYS A 80 -4.38 -8.06 0.73
CA LYS A 80 -5.55 -8.82 1.19
C LYS A 80 -6.22 -9.56 0.03
N GLN A 81 -6.34 -8.93 -1.14
CA GLN A 81 -6.92 -9.54 -2.33
C GLN A 81 -6.05 -10.68 -2.86
N LEU A 82 -4.73 -10.49 -2.94
CA LEU A 82 -3.78 -11.55 -3.33
C LEU A 82 -3.86 -12.75 -2.37
N ALA A 83 -3.93 -12.51 -1.07
CA ALA A 83 -4.10 -13.56 -0.07
C ALA A 83 -5.44 -14.31 -0.25
N SER A 84 -6.54 -13.58 -0.51
CA SER A 84 -7.86 -14.17 -0.79
C SER A 84 -7.85 -15.05 -2.04
N VAL A 85 -7.26 -14.57 -3.14
CA VAL A 85 -7.12 -15.34 -4.39
C VAL A 85 -6.27 -16.58 -4.18
N ALA A 86 -5.17 -16.47 -3.43
CA ALA A 86 -4.32 -17.61 -3.09
C ALA A 86 -5.07 -18.65 -2.26
N ALA A 87 -5.85 -18.23 -1.26
CA ALA A 87 -6.71 -19.12 -0.47
C ALA A 87 -7.76 -19.81 -1.34
N GLN A 88 -8.42 -19.08 -2.25
CA GLN A 88 -9.40 -19.64 -3.17
C GLN A 88 -8.79 -20.70 -4.09
N LYS A 89 -7.60 -20.43 -4.64
CA LYS A 89 -6.86 -21.41 -5.46
C LYS A 89 -6.58 -22.70 -4.71
N GLN A 90 -6.27 -22.62 -3.41
CA GLN A 90 -6.04 -23.81 -2.58
C GLN A 90 -7.33 -24.62 -2.39
N VAL A 91 -8.46 -23.95 -2.13
CA VAL A 91 -9.77 -24.61 -2.00
C VAL A 91 -10.20 -25.27 -3.31
N THR A 92 -10.00 -24.59 -4.45
CA THR A 92 -10.28 -25.15 -5.78
C THR A 92 -9.44 -26.39 -6.05
N ALA A 93 -8.13 -26.35 -5.78
CA ALA A 93 -7.26 -27.51 -5.93
C ALA A 93 -7.71 -28.71 -5.06
N LEU A 94 -8.20 -28.44 -3.84
CA LEU A 94 -8.74 -29.48 -2.98
C LEU A 94 -10.05 -30.10 -3.53
N HIS A 95 -10.94 -29.27 -4.08
CA HIS A 95 -12.15 -29.72 -4.77
C HIS A 95 -11.82 -30.57 -6.01
N GLU A 96 -10.81 -30.20 -6.78
CA GLU A 96 -10.33 -30.98 -7.93
C GLU A 96 -9.83 -32.36 -7.50
N LEU A 97 -9.04 -32.44 -6.43
CA LEU A 97 -8.58 -33.72 -5.89
C LEU A 97 -9.74 -34.59 -5.43
N TYR A 98 -10.71 -34.01 -4.72
CA TYR A 98 -11.94 -34.71 -4.32
C TYR A 98 -12.68 -35.28 -5.54
N GLY A 99 -12.89 -34.46 -6.57
CA GLY A 99 -13.53 -34.88 -7.81
C GLY A 99 -12.76 -35.98 -8.56
N GLN A 100 -11.43 -35.93 -8.57
CA GLN A 100 -10.59 -36.97 -9.18
C GLN A 100 -10.67 -38.29 -8.43
N VAL A 101 -10.72 -38.28 -7.09
CA VAL A 101 -10.93 -39.51 -6.29
C VAL A 101 -12.30 -40.11 -6.56
N LEU A 102 -13.37 -39.30 -6.60
CA LEU A 102 -14.71 -39.78 -6.97
C LEU A 102 -14.73 -40.36 -8.39
N LYS A 103 -14.11 -39.67 -9.35
CA LYS A 103 -13.99 -40.16 -10.73
C LYS A 103 -13.28 -41.50 -10.79
N ALA A 104 -12.21 -41.69 -10.00
CA ALA A 104 -11.53 -42.97 -9.91
C ALA A 104 -12.46 -44.06 -9.34
N ASP A 105 -13.26 -43.77 -8.32
CA ASP A 105 -14.21 -44.75 -7.77
C ASP A 105 -15.33 -45.10 -8.76
N VAL A 106 -15.80 -44.14 -9.57
CA VAL A 106 -16.76 -44.38 -10.65
C VAL A 106 -16.15 -45.24 -11.76
N LEU A 107 -14.89 -44.98 -12.15
CA LEU A 107 -14.18 -45.83 -13.12
C LEU A 107 -14.05 -47.26 -12.62
N ARG A 108 -13.72 -47.44 -11.33
CA ARG A 108 -13.68 -48.76 -10.68
C ARG A 108 -15.04 -49.45 -10.78
N SER A 109 -16.12 -48.80 -10.34
CA SER A 109 -17.47 -49.42 -10.34
C SER A 109 -17.99 -49.71 -11.76
N SER A 110 -17.49 -48.99 -12.76
CA SER A 110 -17.79 -49.21 -14.19
C SER A 110 -16.95 -50.32 -14.84
N GLY A 111 -16.21 -51.12 -14.06
CA GLY A 111 -15.37 -52.21 -14.58
C GLY A 111 -14.00 -51.78 -15.13
N LYS A 112 -13.67 -50.48 -15.08
CA LYS A 112 -12.39 -49.92 -15.54
C LYS A 112 -11.37 -49.81 -14.41
N ALA A 113 -11.19 -50.89 -13.66
CA ALA A 113 -10.35 -50.89 -12.45
C ALA A 113 -8.88 -50.49 -12.71
N SER A 114 -8.30 -50.87 -13.84
CA SER A 114 -6.92 -50.47 -14.16
C SER A 114 -6.79 -48.95 -14.40
N GLU A 115 -7.71 -48.34 -15.17
CA GLU A 115 -7.74 -46.89 -15.40
C GLU A 115 -7.97 -46.13 -14.09
N ALA A 116 -8.87 -46.64 -13.24
CA ALA A 116 -9.12 -46.11 -11.91
C ALA A 116 -7.84 -46.11 -11.04
N ALA A 117 -7.06 -47.19 -11.11
CA ALA A 117 -5.82 -47.34 -10.35
C ALA A 117 -4.76 -46.34 -10.81
N ASP A 118 -4.60 -46.15 -12.12
CA ASP A 118 -3.64 -45.19 -12.66
C ASP A 118 -4.04 -43.74 -12.31
N LEU A 119 -5.34 -43.42 -12.34
CA LEU A 119 -5.85 -42.13 -11.88
C LEU A 119 -5.55 -41.91 -10.39
N LEU A 120 -5.89 -42.86 -9.51
CA LEU A 120 -5.57 -42.75 -8.07
C LEU A 120 -4.06 -42.60 -7.82
N LYS A 121 -3.24 -43.35 -8.55
CA LYS A 121 -1.78 -43.29 -8.43
C LYS A 121 -1.25 -41.91 -8.81
N SER A 122 -1.78 -41.31 -9.87
CA SER A 122 -1.35 -39.99 -10.36
C SER A 122 -1.59 -38.86 -9.35
N ILE A 123 -2.69 -38.94 -8.59
CA ILE A 123 -3.11 -37.88 -7.64
C ILE A 123 -2.57 -38.09 -6.22
N LYS A 124 -1.96 -39.24 -5.94
CA LYS A 124 -1.39 -39.59 -4.63
C LYS A 124 -0.50 -38.49 -4.04
N LYS A 125 0.44 -37.99 -4.85
CA LYS A 125 1.40 -36.95 -4.41
C LYS A 125 0.68 -35.64 -4.06
N ALA A 126 -0.35 -35.26 -4.81
CA ALA A 126 -1.10 -34.05 -4.56
C ALA A 126 -1.93 -34.14 -3.27
N ILE A 127 -2.53 -35.31 -2.97
CA ILE A 127 -3.20 -35.57 -1.69
C ILE A 127 -2.21 -35.50 -0.52
N TRP A 128 -0.99 -36.03 -0.69
CA TRP A 128 0.05 -35.91 0.32
C TRP A 128 0.45 -34.45 0.58
N GLN A 129 0.68 -33.67 -0.49
CA GLN A 129 1.03 -32.24 -0.39
C GLN A 129 -0.10 -31.40 0.20
N ALA A 130 -1.37 -31.80 0.00
CA ALA A 130 -2.49 -31.17 0.69
C ALA A 130 -2.36 -31.31 2.22
N GLY A 131 -1.79 -32.43 2.70
CA GLY A 131 -1.49 -32.63 4.13
C GLY A 131 -0.48 -31.64 4.69
N ASP A 132 0.44 -31.11 3.89
CA ASP A 132 1.39 -30.07 4.35
C ASP A 132 0.70 -28.71 4.52
N ARG A 133 -0.36 -28.45 3.75
CA ARG A 133 -1.14 -27.21 3.80
C ARG A 133 -2.19 -27.25 4.90
N TYR A 134 -2.93 -28.36 4.98
CA TYR A 134 -4.01 -28.56 5.95
C TYR A 134 -3.50 -29.34 7.16
N THR A 135 -2.66 -28.69 7.97
CA THR A 135 -1.94 -29.31 9.09
C THR A 135 -2.85 -30.03 10.09
N LYS A 136 -4.05 -29.49 10.36
CA LYS A 136 -5.07 -30.13 11.22
C LYS A 136 -5.52 -31.51 10.71
N HIS A 137 -5.53 -31.71 9.39
CA HIS A 137 -5.92 -32.96 8.75
C HIS A 137 -4.72 -33.73 8.16
N GLN A 138 -3.49 -33.30 8.45
CA GLN A 138 -2.29 -33.89 7.87
C GLN A 138 -2.22 -35.39 8.12
N LYS A 139 -2.55 -35.84 9.33
CA LYS A 139 -2.57 -37.26 9.69
C LYS A 139 -3.58 -38.04 8.85
N GLU A 140 -4.78 -37.52 8.65
CA GLU A 140 -5.86 -38.15 7.88
C GLU A 140 -5.49 -38.24 6.38
N LEU A 141 -4.95 -37.15 5.83
CA LEU A 141 -4.51 -37.09 4.44
C LEU A 141 -3.29 -37.97 4.16
N ARG A 142 -2.33 -38.04 5.10
CA ARG A 142 -1.16 -38.93 4.97
C ARG A 142 -1.50 -40.40 5.18
N ALA A 143 -2.45 -40.72 6.07
CA ALA A 143 -2.94 -42.09 6.23
C ALA A 143 -3.57 -42.63 4.93
N SER A 144 -4.13 -41.74 4.10
CA SER A 144 -4.68 -42.10 2.79
C SER A 144 -3.63 -42.67 1.84
N MET A 145 -2.32 -42.46 2.05
CA MET A 145 -1.26 -43.00 1.18
C MET A 145 -1.25 -44.53 1.13
N GLN A 146 -1.36 -45.16 2.30
CA GLN A 146 -1.39 -46.63 2.41
C GLN A 146 -2.67 -47.18 1.77
N THR A 147 -3.80 -46.50 1.97
CA THR A 147 -5.07 -46.85 1.34
C THR A 147 -4.98 -46.74 -0.18
N ILE A 148 -4.39 -45.67 -0.71
CA ILE A 148 -4.19 -45.50 -2.16
C ILE A 148 -3.32 -46.64 -2.70
N ASP A 149 -2.20 -46.98 -2.05
CA ASP A 149 -1.33 -48.07 -2.52
C ASP A 149 -2.04 -49.42 -2.53
N ALA A 150 -2.82 -49.71 -1.48
CA ALA A 150 -3.61 -50.93 -1.39
C ALA A 150 -4.69 -51.00 -2.48
N LEU A 151 -5.41 -49.90 -2.73
CA LEU A 151 -6.42 -49.81 -3.79
C LEU A 151 -5.79 -49.93 -5.17
N VAL A 152 -4.70 -49.22 -5.46
CA VAL A 152 -3.99 -49.30 -6.74
C VAL A 152 -3.53 -50.73 -7.01
N LYS A 153 -2.98 -51.42 -6.01
CA LYS A 153 -2.58 -52.83 -6.14
C LYS A 153 -3.78 -53.75 -6.42
N ALA A 154 -4.85 -53.61 -5.64
CA ALA A 154 -6.06 -54.42 -5.79
C ALA A 154 -6.73 -54.21 -7.16
N TRP A 155 -6.92 -52.96 -7.56
CA TRP A 155 -7.59 -52.60 -8.80
C TRP A 155 -6.78 -53.00 -10.04
N LYS A 156 -5.44 -52.95 -9.99
CA LYS A 156 -4.57 -53.52 -11.04
C LYS A 156 -4.65 -55.04 -11.12
N ALA A 157 -4.91 -55.72 -10.01
CA ALA A 157 -5.20 -57.15 -9.97
C ALA A 157 -6.66 -57.48 -10.37
N LYS A 158 -7.42 -56.51 -10.89
CA LYS A 158 -8.85 -56.60 -11.23
C LYS A 158 -9.78 -56.88 -10.05
N ASP A 159 -9.31 -56.68 -8.81
CA ASP A 159 -10.15 -56.72 -7.61
C ASP A 159 -10.78 -55.35 -7.38
N ALA A 160 -12.02 -55.18 -7.84
CA ALA A 160 -12.79 -53.94 -7.71
C ALA A 160 -13.68 -53.89 -6.45
N SER A 161 -13.51 -54.84 -5.51
CA SER A 161 -14.37 -54.97 -4.32
C SER A 161 -14.22 -53.81 -3.34
N LYS A 162 -13.03 -53.18 -3.28
CA LYS A 162 -12.70 -52.09 -2.35
C LYS A 162 -12.88 -50.72 -3.01
N SER A 163 -13.54 -49.81 -2.31
CA SER A 163 -13.81 -48.44 -2.77
C SER A 163 -12.80 -47.41 -2.25
N ALA A 164 -12.73 -46.27 -2.94
CA ALA A 164 -11.96 -45.10 -2.49
C ALA A 164 -12.69 -44.26 -1.42
N ALA A 165 -13.77 -44.76 -0.82
CA ALA A 165 -14.60 -44.05 0.16
C ALA A 165 -13.85 -43.42 1.34
N PRO A 166 -12.87 -44.10 1.96
CA PRO A 166 -12.10 -43.49 3.03
C PRO A 166 -11.32 -42.24 2.57
N ILE A 167 -10.90 -42.19 1.30
CA ILE A 167 -10.07 -41.10 0.75
C ILE A 167 -10.93 -39.87 0.46
N TYR A 168 -12.04 -40.02 -0.28
CA TYR A 168 -12.88 -38.86 -0.59
C TYR A 168 -13.59 -38.31 0.65
N LYS A 169 -13.91 -39.14 1.66
CA LYS A 169 -14.43 -38.67 2.96
C LYS A 169 -13.41 -37.86 3.76
N ALA A 170 -12.14 -38.25 3.72
CA ALA A 170 -11.07 -37.46 4.35
C ALA A 170 -10.95 -36.09 3.67
N LEU A 171 -10.97 -36.04 2.34
CA LEU A 171 -10.95 -34.78 1.57
C LEU A 171 -12.20 -33.93 1.81
N GLU A 172 -13.38 -34.55 1.89
CA GLU A 172 -14.65 -33.87 2.20
C GLU A 172 -14.61 -33.20 3.58
N LYS A 173 -14.08 -33.89 4.59
CA LYS A 173 -13.91 -33.32 5.93
C LYS A 173 -13.03 -32.06 5.89
N VAL A 174 -11.91 -32.10 5.15
CA VAL A 174 -11.06 -30.91 4.96
C VAL A 174 -11.83 -29.80 4.24
N LEU A 175 -12.59 -30.11 3.19
CA LEU A 175 -13.39 -29.13 2.44
C LEU A 175 -14.45 -28.45 3.32
N ILE A 176 -15.18 -29.20 4.15
CA ILE A 176 -16.20 -28.65 5.06
C ILE A 176 -15.56 -27.68 6.05
N GLU A 177 -14.45 -28.06 6.67
CA GLU A 177 -13.73 -27.19 7.61
C GLU A 177 -13.12 -25.95 6.96
N THR A 178 -12.81 -26.01 5.65
CA THR A 178 -12.26 -24.87 4.93
C THR A 178 -13.37 -23.89 4.51
N LYS A 179 -14.59 -24.37 4.24
CA LYS A 179 -15.78 -23.53 4.00
C LYS A 179 -16.30 -22.86 5.26
N GLY A 180 -16.28 -23.54 6.40
CA GLY A 180 -16.76 -23.01 7.68
C GLY A 180 -15.86 -21.95 8.35
N LYS A 181 -14.70 -21.63 7.74
CA LYS A 181 -13.77 -20.59 8.20
C LYS A 181 -13.73 -19.37 7.27
N SER A 182 -14.58 -19.35 6.24
CA SER A 182 -14.75 -18.20 5.34
C SER A 182 -15.76 -17.21 5.88
#